data_AF-A0A2V8S7R4-F1
#
_entry.id   AF-A0A2V8S7R4-F1
#
_cell.length_a   1.000
_cell.length_b   1.000
_cell.length_c   1.000
_cell.angle_alpha   90.00
_cell.angle_beta   90.00
_cell.angle_gamma   90.00
#
_symmetry.space_group_name_H-M   'P 1'
#
loop_
_entity.id
_entity.type
_entity.pdbx_description
1 polymer ?
#
loop_
_entity_poly.entity_id
_entity_poly.type
_entity_poly.pdbx_seq_one_letter_code
_entity_poly.pdbx_strand_id
1 'polypeptide(L)'
;MLKMKRTTDETADNGQLTTDNGQPLLCVPVCVRRASEMRAMVARAVEVADVIELRLDCLADDAQLAAAHDEIARLLHERPRPFIITFRPAEQGGQRTLTSDEQRQFWFNNSSYLYQNEWLYPDFIDRELSDSVFWFDQYVYFSRKYRVICSHHDFVGLPADLDEIYRRLSSTRADVLKLAVQADDITDCIPVLRLLERARREGREMIAVAMGEAGLLTRILAPARGAFLTYGALDLEHATAPGQTSAAELRDVYRVHTLDERTEVFGLVGAPVMHSLSPHIHNAAFAACGLNAVYIPFETRDLAAFMRRMADPRTRELDWRLRGLSVTAPHKQTIMAQLDFIEPAAREIGAVNTIVIEDDALHGYNTDAPAALAPLASLLELNGARVALIGAGGAARALLWGLRHAGADTTVFARNVERAQTVAHEFGAACLALNDARFNDFDLVINTTPLGTHGQAENETPATTAQLRGTRIAYDLIYNPAATRFMREARAAGCAHVIGGLSMLVAQAAAQFALWTSQRAPLDVMHAAAEKRLSEIGG
;
A
#
# COMPACT_ATOMS: atom_id res chain seq x y z
N MET A 1 1.69 -12.29 -60.22
CA MET A 1 1.61 -13.68 -59.70
C MET A 1 3.02 -14.23 -59.61
N LEU A 2 3.70 -14.03 -58.47
CA LEU A 2 4.93 -14.75 -58.12
C LEU A 2 4.88 -14.93 -56.59
N LYS A 3 4.43 -16.11 -56.16
CA LYS A 3 4.48 -16.54 -54.76
C LYS A 3 5.93 -16.88 -54.46
N MET A 4 6.62 -16.06 -53.67
CA MET A 4 7.86 -16.50 -53.03
C MET A 4 7.51 -17.19 -51.71
N LYS A 5 7.82 -18.48 -51.66
CA LYS A 5 7.69 -19.38 -50.52
C LYS A 5 8.39 -18.80 -49.29
N ARG A 6 7.70 -18.87 -48.15
CA ARG A 6 8.34 -18.83 -46.82
C ARG A 6 9.32 -20.01 -46.76
N THR A 7 10.61 -19.72 -46.69
CA THR A 7 11.60 -20.66 -46.17
C THR A 7 11.51 -20.63 -44.65
N THR A 8 11.16 -21.78 -44.11
CA THR A 8 11.32 -22.16 -42.71
C THR A 8 12.81 -22.27 -42.44
N ASP A 9 13.41 -21.26 -41.82
CA ASP A 9 14.71 -21.37 -41.18
C ASP A 9 14.53 -21.23 -39.67
N GLU A 10 15.24 -22.14 -39.01
CA GLU A 10 15.37 -22.43 -37.60
C GLU A 10 15.01 -21.26 -36.67
N THR A 11 13.93 -21.47 -35.91
CA THR A 11 13.61 -20.71 -34.72
C THR A 11 14.78 -20.84 -33.75
N ALA A 12 15.62 -19.81 -33.69
CA ALA A 12 16.29 -19.47 -32.45
C ALA A 12 15.20 -19.46 -31.38
N ASP A 13 15.34 -20.36 -30.42
CA ASP A 13 14.56 -20.42 -29.19
C ASP A 13 14.87 -19.14 -28.41
N ASN A 14 14.30 -18.02 -28.87
CA ASN A 14 14.21 -16.77 -28.12
C ASN A 14 13.24 -17.09 -27.01
N GLY A 15 13.76 -17.72 -25.95
CA GLY A 15 13.04 -18.14 -24.75
C GLY A 15 11.98 -17.10 -24.47
N GLN A 16 10.75 -17.46 -24.81
CA GLN A 16 9.63 -16.61 -24.54
C GLN A 16 9.71 -16.38 -23.03
N LEU A 17 9.86 -15.14 -22.58
CA LEU A 17 9.39 -14.74 -21.25
C LEU A 17 7.86 -14.84 -21.28
N THR A 18 7.34 -16.01 -21.62
CA THR A 18 6.13 -16.55 -21.05
C THR A 18 6.53 -16.77 -19.61
N THR A 19 5.92 -16.00 -18.73
CA THR A 19 5.87 -16.34 -17.32
C THR A 19 5.56 -17.83 -17.26
N ASP A 20 6.45 -18.66 -16.70
CA ASP A 20 6.36 -20.12 -16.80
C ASP A 20 4.99 -20.67 -16.29
N ASN A 21 4.18 -19.82 -15.65
CA ASN A 21 2.81 -20.10 -15.21
C ASN A 21 1.80 -18.93 -15.34
N GLY A 22 2.03 -17.90 -16.17
CA GLY A 22 1.09 -16.77 -16.25
C GLY A 22 1.17 -15.76 -15.08
N GLN A 23 2.21 -15.86 -14.23
CA GLN A 23 2.37 -14.99 -13.06
C GLN A 23 2.95 -13.61 -13.43
N PRO A 24 2.40 -12.50 -12.92
CA PRO A 24 2.84 -11.15 -13.22
C PRO A 24 4.26 -10.87 -12.68
N LEU A 25 5.09 -10.16 -13.46
CA LEU A 25 6.50 -9.92 -13.14
C LEU A 25 6.68 -8.68 -12.24
N LEU A 26 7.60 -8.74 -11.27
CA LEU A 26 8.04 -7.58 -10.50
C LEU A 26 9.30 -6.96 -11.11
N CYS A 27 9.15 -5.74 -11.63
CA CYS A 27 10.23 -4.97 -12.21
C CYS A 27 10.84 -4.00 -11.21
N VAL A 28 12.17 -3.97 -11.11
CA VAL A 28 12.92 -2.97 -10.34
C VAL A 28 13.70 -2.04 -11.26
N PRO A 29 13.43 -0.72 -11.23
CA PRO A 29 14.20 0.25 -11.97
C PRO A 29 15.54 0.54 -11.27
N VAL A 30 16.62 0.50 -12.04
CA VAL A 30 17.97 0.88 -11.65
C VAL A 30 18.25 2.25 -12.28
N CYS A 31 18.23 3.27 -11.44
CA CYS A 31 18.49 4.67 -11.78
C CYS A 31 19.78 5.10 -11.06
N VAL A 32 20.91 5.05 -11.77
CA VAL A 32 22.24 5.41 -11.24
C VAL A 32 22.80 6.63 -11.95
N ARG A 33 23.55 7.47 -11.23
CA ARG A 33 24.17 8.66 -11.83
C ARG A 33 25.50 8.35 -12.51
N ARG A 34 26.23 7.34 -12.02
CA ARG A 34 27.53 6.92 -12.55
C ARG A 34 27.48 5.51 -13.09
N ALA A 35 28.11 5.27 -14.23
CA ALA A 35 28.18 3.95 -14.86
C ALA A 35 28.78 2.89 -13.91
N SER A 36 29.77 3.27 -13.11
CA SER A 36 30.45 2.38 -12.17
C SER A 36 29.55 1.84 -11.03
N GLU A 37 28.41 2.48 -10.77
CA GLU A 37 27.45 2.04 -9.74
C GLU A 37 26.47 0.98 -10.27
N MET A 38 26.34 0.86 -11.59
CA MET A 38 25.28 0.09 -12.25
C MET A 38 25.31 -1.38 -11.82
N ARG A 39 26.45 -2.06 -11.91
CA ARG A 39 26.56 -3.49 -11.53
C ARG A 39 26.20 -3.75 -10.07
N ALA A 40 26.67 -2.89 -9.15
CA ALA A 40 26.36 -3.05 -7.73
C ALA A 40 24.85 -2.87 -7.47
N MET A 41 24.22 -1.91 -8.15
CA MET A 41 22.78 -1.68 -8.02
C MET A 41 21.95 -2.81 -8.64
N VAL A 42 22.37 -3.33 -9.79
CA VAL A 42 21.76 -4.51 -10.42
C VAL A 42 21.87 -5.73 -9.49
N ALA A 43 23.04 -5.97 -8.89
CA ALA A 43 23.22 -7.08 -7.95
C ALA A 43 22.23 -7.03 -6.78
N ARG A 44 21.96 -5.84 -6.22
CA ARG A 44 20.92 -5.65 -5.20
C ARG A 44 19.51 -5.92 -5.76
N ALA A 45 19.22 -5.44 -6.97
CA ALA A 45 17.91 -5.64 -7.60
C ALA A 45 17.61 -7.12 -7.89
N VAL A 46 18.62 -7.93 -8.26
CA VAL A 46 18.47 -9.37 -8.53
C VAL A 46 17.87 -10.16 -7.36
N GLU A 47 18.11 -9.70 -6.12
CA GLU A 47 17.60 -10.33 -4.91
C GLU A 47 16.08 -10.25 -4.78
N VAL A 48 15.45 -9.25 -5.42
CA VAL A 48 14.02 -8.93 -5.25
C VAL A 48 13.21 -8.86 -6.55
N ALA A 49 13.87 -8.66 -7.69
CA ALA A 49 13.23 -8.42 -8.98
C ALA A 49 13.17 -9.67 -9.86
N ASP A 50 12.09 -9.79 -10.62
CA ASP A 50 11.98 -10.72 -11.74
C ASP A 50 12.54 -10.10 -13.02
N VAL A 51 12.41 -8.78 -13.17
CA VAL A 51 12.88 -7.99 -14.32
C VAL A 51 13.60 -6.74 -13.82
N ILE A 52 14.66 -6.31 -14.51
CA ILE A 52 15.43 -5.13 -14.14
C ILE A 52 15.32 -4.08 -15.25
N GLU A 53 14.86 -2.89 -14.92
CA GLU A 53 14.82 -1.75 -15.86
C GLU A 53 16.07 -0.87 -15.68
N LEU A 54 16.94 -0.81 -16.68
CA LEU A 54 18.07 0.11 -16.70
C LEU A 54 17.62 1.47 -17.23
N ARG A 55 17.55 2.47 -16.34
CA ARG A 55 17.17 3.86 -16.66
C ARG A 55 18.39 4.65 -17.11
N LEU A 56 18.69 4.61 -18.40
CA LEU A 56 19.88 5.26 -18.97
C LEU A 56 19.78 6.79 -18.93
N ASP A 57 18.56 7.33 -18.86
CA ASP A 57 18.36 8.77 -18.67
C ASP A 57 18.87 9.27 -17.32
N CYS A 58 19.02 8.40 -16.30
CA CYS A 58 19.53 8.79 -14.99
C CYS A 58 21.05 9.04 -14.94
N LEU A 59 21.80 8.57 -15.94
CA LEU A 59 23.24 8.79 -16.01
C LEU A 59 23.52 10.28 -16.18
N ALA A 60 24.46 10.81 -15.41
CA ALA A 60 24.62 12.25 -15.19
C ALA A 60 24.90 13.06 -16.47
N ASP A 61 25.60 12.45 -17.44
CA ASP A 61 26.01 13.08 -18.70
C ASP A 61 26.32 12.02 -19.78
N ASP A 62 26.68 12.47 -20.98
CA ASP A 62 26.98 11.57 -22.11
C ASP A 62 28.27 10.78 -21.93
N ALA A 63 29.21 11.25 -21.10
CA ALA A 63 30.41 10.49 -20.77
C ALA A 63 30.07 9.29 -19.88
N GLN A 64 29.17 9.46 -18.91
CA GLN A 64 28.63 8.36 -18.11
C GLN A 64 27.77 7.41 -18.96
N LEU A 65 27.00 7.93 -19.91
CA LEU A 65 26.25 7.11 -20.86
C LEU A 65 27.17 6.23 -21.70
N ALA A 66 28.23 6.81 -22.28
CA ALA A 66 29.23 6.08 -23.04
C ALA A 66 29.98 5.05 -22.18
N ALA A 67 30.33 5.40 -20.93
CA ALA A 67 30.99 4.49 -19.99
C ALA A 67 30.10 3.33 -19.54
N ALA A 68 28.77 3.50 -19.56
CA ALA A 68 27.83 2.44 -19.21
C ALA A 68 27.74 1.35 -20.29
N HIS A 69 28.22 1.57 -21.51
CA HIS A 69 28.11 0.59 -22.59
C HIS A 69 28.78 -0.75 -22.25
N ASP A 70 30.03 -0.71 -21.77
CA ASP A 70 30.75 -1.92 -21.37
C ASP A 70 30.06 -2.63 -20.20
N GLU A 71 29.46 -1.86 -19.29
CA GLU A 71 28.71 -2.37 -18.15
C GLU A 71 27.45 -3.11 -18.59
N ILE A 72 26.66 -2.49 -19.48
CA ILE A 72 25.44 -3.07 -20.04
C ILE A 72 25.79 -4.31 -20.86
N ALA A 73 26.83 -4.28 -21.69
CA ALA A 73 27.26 -5.44 -22.47
C ALA A 73 27.62 -6.63 -21.57
N ARG A 74 28.33 -6.40 -20.46
CA ARG A 74 28.63 -7.45 -19.47
C ARG A 74 27.36 -7.95 -18.79
N LEU A 75 26.46 -7.06 -18.38
CA LEU A 75 25.18 -7.45 -17.78
C LEU A 75 24.28 -8.26 -18.72
N LEU A 76 24.20 -7.90 -20.00
CA LEU A 76 23.45 -8.64 -21.02
C LEU A 76 24.08 -10.01 -21.33
N HIS A 77 25.40 -10.11 -21.20
CA HIS A 77 26.12 -11.37 -21.34
C HIS A 77 25.91 -12.29 -20.13
N GLU A 78 26.02 -11.75 -18.91
CA GLU A 78 25.80 -12.47 -17.65
C GLU A 78 24.33 -12.85 -17.44
N ARG A 79 23.41 -11.99 -17.92
CA ARG A 79 21.95 -12.13 -17.88
C ARG A 79 21.42 -12.64 -16.53
N PRO A 80 21.71 -11.96 -15.41
CA PRO A 80 21.25 -12.41 -14.09
C PRO A 80 19.71 -12.37 -13.96
N ARG A 81 19.06 -11.47 -14.71
CA ARG A 81 17.61 -11.36 -14.90
C ARG A 81 17.33 -10.80 -16.31
N PRO A 82 16.09 -10.93 -16.82
CA PRO A 82 15.62 -10.15 -17.96
C PRO A 82 15.80 -8.64 -17.77
N PHE A 83 16.16 -7.94 -18.84
CA PHE A 83 16.36 -6.49 -18.82
C PHE A 83 15.35 -5.72 -19.68
N ILE A 84 14.90 -4.59 -19.14
CA ILE A 84 14.26 -3.50 -19.89
C ILE A 84 15.28 -2.37 -20.01
N ILE A 85 15.55 -1.89 -21.23
CA ILE A 85 16.35 -0.68 -21.43
C ILE A 85 15.41 0.51 -21.68
N THR A 86 15.60 1.58 -20.91
CA THR A 86 14.76 2.78 -20.97
C THR A 86 15.65 4.03 -21.08
N PHE A 87 15.28 4.93 -21.99
CA PHE A 87 15.90 6.25 -22.11
C PHE A 87 14.81 7.32 -22.19
N ARG A 88 14.32 7.70 -21.00
CA ARG A 88 13.11 8.52 -20.82
C ARG A 88 13.41 10.03 -20.93
N PRO A 89 12.60 10.81 -21.64
CA PRO A 89 12.68 12.27 -21.59
C PRO A 89 11.98 12.86 -20.37
N ALA A 90 12.38 14.06 -19.95
CA ALA A 90 11.89 14.73 -18.75
C ALA A 90 10.36 14.95 -18.75
N GLU A 91 9.77 15.28 -19.89
CA GLU A 91 8.32 15.44 -20.02
C GLU A 91 7.53 14.12 -19.82
N GLN A 92 8.21 12.97 -19.84
CA GLN A 92 7.65 11.65 -19.57
C GLN A 92 8.24 11.05 -18.27
N GLY A 93 8.79 11.87 -17.37
CA GLY A 93 9.32 11.42 -16.07
C GLY A 93 10.77 10.91 -16.11
N GLY A 94 11.50 11.30 -17.15
CA GLY A 94 12.93 11.08 -17.26
C GLY A 94 13.78 12.11 -16.52
N GLN A 95 15.09 11.88 -16.46
CA GLN A 95 16.06 12.80 -15.84
C GLN A 95 16.79 13.71 -16.85
N ARG A 96 16.46 13.61 -18.16
CA ARG A 96 17.07 14.40 -19.23
C ARG A 96 16.04 15.13 -20.07
N THR A 97 16.31 16.39 -20.37
CA THR A 97 15.58 17.11 -21.42
C THR A 97 16.07 16.60 -22.77
N LEU A 98 15.19 15.96 -23.55
CA LEU A 98 15.55 15.35 -24.83
C LEU A 98 14.55 15.77 -25.91
N THR A 99 15.04 16.23 -27.04
CA THR A 99 14.23 16.43 -28.24
C THR A 99 13.84 15.08 -28.86
N SER A 100 12.76 15.07 -29.66
CA SER A 100 12.37 13.87 -30.41
C SER A 100 13.44 13.37 -31.38
N ASP A 101 14.32 14.25 -31.86
CA ASP A 101 15.47 13.87 -32.69
C ASP A 101 16.58 13.22 -31.89
N GLU A 102 16.93 13.74 -30.71
CA GLU A 102 17.93 13.13 -29.83
C GLU A 102 17.49 11.75 -29.34
N GLN A 103 16.21 11.58 -28.99
CA GLN A 103 15.66 10.27 -28.64
C GLN A 103 15.74 9.29 -29.81
N ARG A 104 15.37 9.73 -31.02
CA ARG A 104 15.47 8.90 -32.23
C ARG A 104 16.92 8.54 -32.53
N GLN A 105 17.83 9.51 -32.46
CA GLN A 105 19.26 9.28 -32.68
C GLN A 105 19.83 8.35 -31.62
N PHE A 106 19.44 8.48 -30.35
CA PHE A 106 19.82 7.54 -29.31
C PHE A 106 19.41 6.12 -29.70
N TRP A 107 18.13 5.90 -30.01
CA TRP A 107 17.66 4.56 -30.36
C TRP A 107 18.20 4.05 -31.70
N PHE A 108 18.48 4.92 -32.67
CA PHE A 108 19.04 4.54 -33.98
C PHE A 108 20.55 4.25 -33.89
N ASN A 109 21.33 5.16 -33.30
CA ASN A 109 22.77 4.99 -33.13
C ASN A 109 23.04 3.86 -32.14
N ASN A 110 22.39 3.88 -30.97
CA ASN A 110 22.59 2.81 -30.00
C ASN A 110 21.93 1.50 -30.42
N SER A 111 21.02 1.48 -31.43
CA SER A 111 20.62 0.25 -32.16
C SER A 111 21.75 -0.44 -32.91
N SER A 112 22.90 0.24 -33.05
CA SER A 112 24.14 -0.34 -33.59
C SER A 112 25.24 -0.51 -32.54
N TYR A 113 25.30 0.32 -31.50
CA TYR A 113 26.35 0.27 -30.45
C TYR A 113 26.10 -0.78 -29.36
N LEU A 114 24.88 -0.94 -28.87
CA LEU A 114 24.53 -2.06 -27.96
C LEU A 114 24.58 -3.43 -28.67
N TYR A 115 24.79 -3.42 -29.99
CA TYR A 115 24.55 -4.51 -30.93
C TYR A 115 25.81 -4.93 -31.69
N GLN A 116 26.98 -4.40 -31.31
CA GLN A 116 28.26 -4.70 -31.95
C GLN A 116 28.63 -6.19 -31.86
N ASN A 117 28.05 -6.92 -30.91
CA ASN A 117 28.07 -8.37 -30.86
C ASN A 117 26.68 -8.88 -31.25
N GLU A 118 26.59 -9.64 -32.35
CA GLU A 118 25.33 -10.13 -32.97
C GLU A 118 24.43 -11.00 -32.07
N TRP A 119 24.74 -11.13 -30.77
CA TRP A 119 24.12 -12.04 -29.81
C TRP A 119 23.74 -11.39 -28.46
N LEU A 120 24.04 -10.12 -28.22
CA LEU A 120 23.73 -9.44 -26.95
C LEU A 120 22.54 -8.47 -27.13
N TYR A 121 21.34 -8.92 -26.78
CA TYR A 121 20.10 -8.14 -26.85
C TYR A 121 19.44 -8.05 -25.47
N PRO A 122 18.87 -6.88 -25.10
CA PRO A 122 17.96 -6.84 -23.97
C PRO A 122 16.68 -7.62 -24.32
N ASP A 123 15.96 -8.05 -23.29
CA ASP A 123 14.68 -8.73 -23.46
C ASP A 123 13.60 -7.74 -23.92
N PHE A 124 13.66 -6.51 -23.39
CA PHE A 124 12.76 -5.42 -23.73
C PHE A 124 13.49 -4.10 -23.92
N ILE A 125 12.89 -3.25 -24.75
CA ILE A 125 13.12 -1.81 -24.69
C ILE A 125 11.80 -1.09 -24.39
N ASP A 126 11.87 0.02 -23.67
CA ASP A 126 10.73 0.90 -23.44
C ASP A 126 10.90 2.20 -24.23
N ARG A 127 9.91 2.47 -25.08
CA ARG A 127 9.85 3.68 -25.90
C ARG A 127 8.51 4.38 -25.72
N GLU A 128 8.57 5.70 -25.68
CA GLU A 128 7.40 6.55 -25.52
C GLU A 128 6.56 6.53 -26.80
N LEU A 129 5.24 6.63 -26.63
CA LEU A 129 4.30 6.82 -27.72
C LEU A 129 4.62 8.13 -28.45
N SER A 130 5.14 8.00 -29.67
CA SER A 130 5.39 9.17 -30.52
C SER A 130 4.10 9.76 -31.11
N ASP A 131 4.16 11.01 -31.57
CA ASP A 131 3.05 11.66 -32.29
C ASP A 131 2.65 10.94 -33.58
N SER A 132 3.53 10.11 -34.12
CA SER A 132 3.29 9.35 -35.35
C SER A 132 3.49 7.85 -35.14
N VAL A 133 2.37 7.13 -35.03
CA VAL A 133 2.34 5.65 -34.97
C VAL A 133 3.13 5.02 -36.11
N PHE A 134 3.14 5.65 -37.30
CA PHE A 134 3.92 5.20 -38.45
C PHE A 134 5.43 5.13 -38.16
N TRP A 135 5.99 6.18 -37.56
CA TRP A 135 7.41 6.23 -37.21
C TRP A 135 7.78 5.24 -36.10
N PHE A 136 6.87 5.05 -35.15
CA PHE A 136 7.02 4.00 -34.12
C PHE A 136 7.09 2.60 -34.77
N ASP A 137 6.12 2.28 -35.62
CA ASP A 137 6.00 0.97 -36.26
C ASP A 137 7.13 0.65 -37.25
N GLN A 138 7.68 1.66 -37.94
CA GLN A 138 8.85 1.45 -38.79
C GLN A 138 10.03 0.92 -37.99
N TYR A 139 10.25 1.41 -36.77
CA TYR A 139 11.32 0.93 -35.91
C TYR A 139 11.05 -0.49 -35.40
N VAL A 140 9.83 -0.75 -34.91
CA VAL A 140 9.43 -2.09 -34.41
C VAL A 140 9.59 -3.16 -35.49
N TYR A 141 9.32 -2.82 -36.75
CA TYR A 141 9.47 -3.76 -37.87
C TYR A 141 10.90 -4.29 -38.03
N PHE A 142 11.92 -3.51 -37.67
CA PHE A 142 13.32 -3.92 -37.73
C PHE A 142 13.79 -4.66 -36.46
N SER A 143 13.05 -4.59 -35.36
CA SER A 143 13.46 -5.09 -34.04
C SER A 143 12.94 -6.50 -33.72
N ARG A 144 13.20 -7.50 -34.57
CA ARG A 144 12.77 -8.89 -34.29
C ARG A 144 13.55 -9.61 -33.17
N LYS A 145 14.54 -8.94 -32.57
CA LYS A 145 15.48 -9.55 -31.62
C LYS A 145 15.17 -9.25 -30.15
N TYR A 146 14.20 -8.37 -29.89
CA TYR A 146 13.73 -7.99 -28.54
C TYR A 146 12.27 -7.51 -28.62
N ARG A 147 11.58 -7.48 -27.48
CA ARG A 147 10.19 -6.99 -27.41
C ARG A 147 10.17 -5.49 -27.14
N VAL A 148 9.17 -4.79 -27.67
CA VAL A 148 9.01 -3.34 -27.53
C VAL A 148 7.83 -3.02 -26.61
N ILE A 149 8.10 -2.27 -25.55
CA ILE A 149 7.10 -1.65 -24.70
C ILE A 149 6.82 -0.25 -25.28
N CYS A 150 5.56 0.03 -25.63
CA CYS A 150 5.12 1.39 -25.97
C CYS A 150 4.47 2.03 -24.75
N SER A 151 5.08 3.09 -24.22
CA SER A 151 4.64 3.71 -22.98
C SER A 151 4.09 5.11 -23.16
N HIS A 152 3.18 5.48 -22.26
CA HIS A 152 2.70 6.85 -22.10
C HIS A 152 2.61 7.17 -20.61
N HIS A 153 3.09 8.36 -20.24
CA HIS A 153 3.09 8.85 -18.87
C HIS A 153 2.39 10.20 -18.77
N ASP A 154 1.51 10.37 -17.78
CA ASP A 154 0.94 11.65 -17.38
C ASP A 154 1.20 11.89 -15.88
N PHE A 155 1.95 12.93 -15.56
CA PHE A 155 2.33 13.28 -14.19
C PHE A 155 1.44 14.38 -13.58
N VAL A 156 0.53 14.95 -14.36
CA VAL A 156 -0.34 16.05 -13.93
C VAL A 156 -1.59 15.52 -13.25
N GLY A 157 -2.16 14.42 -13.75
CA GLY A 157 -3.33 13.79 -13.17
C GLY A 157 -3.87 12.70 -14.08
N LEU A 158 -5.15 12.36 -13.91
CA LEU A 158 -5.86 11.45 -14.80
C LEU A 158 -6.32 12.18 -16.08
N PRO A 159 -5.79 11.84 -17.27
CA PRO A 159 -6.20 12.48 -18.53
C PRO A 159 -7.68 12.28 -18.83
N ALA A 160 -8.35 13.34 -19.29
CA ALA A 160 -9.76 13.26 -19.73
C ALA A 160 -9.93 12.41 -21.00
N ASP A 161 -8.88 12.29 -21.81
CA ASP A 161 -8.83 11.56 -23.08
C ASP A 161 -8.14 10.19 -22.95
N LEU A 162 -8.19 9.57 -21.77
CA LEU A 162 -7.54 8.28 -21.48
C LEU A 162 -7.86 7.17 -22.52
N ASP A 163 -9.10 7.11 -23.01
CA ASP A 163 -9.52 6.17 -24.06
C ASP A 163 -8.88 6.45 -25.42
N GLU A 164 -8.61 7.72 -25.77
CA GLU A 164 -7.86 8.10 -26.97
C GLU A 164 -6.40 7.67 -26.84
N ILE A 165 -5.78 7.93 -25.69
CA ILE A 165 -4.42 7.50 -25.39
C ILE A 165 -4.30 5.98 -25.56
N TYR A 166 -5.24 5.22 -24.99
CA TYR A 166 -5.28 3.76 -25.16
C TYR A 166 -5.44 3.34 -26.62
N ARG A 167 -6.32 3.99 -27.39
CA ARG A 167 -6.49 3.70 -28.83
C ARG A 167 -5.21 3.95 -29.62
N ARG A 168 -4.48 5.02 -29.31
CA ARG A 168 -3.18 5.30 -29.93
C ARG A 168 -2.16 4.23 -29.57
N LEU A 169 -2.02 3.89 -28.29
CA LEU A 169 -1.13 2.82 -27.81
C LEU A 169 -1.43 1.48 -28.52
N SER A 170 -2.69 1.05 -28.51
CA SER A 170 -3.13 -0.21 -29.11
C SER A 170 -3.03 -0.24 -30.64
N SER A 171 -3.03 0.92 -31.31
CA SER A 171 -2.81 1.00 -32.76
C SER A 171 -1.36 0.77 -33.19
N THR A 172 -0.41 0.80 -32.25
CA THR A 172 1.00 0.46 -32.51
C THR A 172 1.23 -1.04 -32.60
N ARG A 173 2.33 -1.43 -33.25
CA ARG A 173 2.85 -2.81 -33.29
C ARG A 173 3.62 -3.23 -32.02
N ALA A 174 3.58 -2.43 -30.96
CA ALA A 174 4.27 -2.77 -29.71
C ALA A 174 3.78 -4.10 -29.14
N ASP A 175 4.72 -4.88 -28.60
CA ASP A 175 4.43 -6.16 -27.96
C ASP A 175 3.69 -5.94 -26.64
N VAL A 176 4.05 -4.89 -25.89
CA VAL A 176 3.45 -4.55 -24.59
C VAL A 176 3.04 -3.08 -24.57
N LEU A 177 1.83 -2.79 -24.11
CA LEU A 177 1.35 -1.44 -23.88
C LEU A 177 1.72 -1.01 -22.46
N LYS A 178 2.08 0.26 -22.23
CA LYS A 178 2.31 0.79 -20.89
C LYS A 178 1.63 2.13 -20.71
N LEU A 179 0.83 2.24 -19.65
CA LEU A 179 0.15 3.46 -19.25
C LEU A 179 0.43 3.73 -17.78
N ALA A 180 1.01 4.89 -17.50
CA ALA A 180 1.28 5.37 -16.15
C ALA A 180 0.69 6.77 -15.97
N VAL A 181 -0.27 6.95 -15.07
CA VAL A 181 -0.94 8.25 -14.86
C VAL A 181 -0.94 8.62 -13.39
N GLN A 182 -0.88 9.90 -13.07
CA GLN A 182 -0.95 10.39 -11.69
C GLN A 182 -2.37 10.24 -11.14
N ALA A 183 -2.51 9.62 -9.95
CA ALA A 183 -3.76 9.51 -9.22
C ALA A 183 -3.71 10.36 -7.95
N ASP A 184 -4.73 11.18 -7.75
CA ASP A 184 -4.85 12.06 -6.59
C ASP A 184 -5.83 11.49 -5.54
N ASP A 185 -6.82 10.72 -5.99
CA ASP A 185 -7.71 9.93 -5.15
C ASP A 185 -7.71 8.46 -5.61
N ILE A 186 -8.00 7.55 -4.69
CA ILE A 186 -7.99 6.12 -4.99
C ILE A 186 -8.97 5.73 -6.10
N THR A 187 -10.05 6.49 -6.26
CA THR A 187 -11.03 6.24 -7.33
C THR A 187 -10.50 6.57 -8.75
N ASP A 188 -9.38 7.29 -8.86
CA ASP A 188 -8.67 7.51 -10.14
C ASP A 188 -8.00 6.23 -10.66
N CYS A 189 -7.84 5.21 -9.81
CA CYS A 189 -7.36 3.90 -10.25
C CYS A 189 -8.39 3.16 -11.14
N ILE A 190 -9.69 3.49 -11.03
CA ILE A 190 -10.76 2.76 -11.73
C ILE A 190 -10.59 2.81 -13.25
N PRO A 191 -10.42 3.98 -13.89
CA PRO A 191 -10.29 4.04 -15.35
C PRO A 191 -9.03 3.35 -15.86
N VAL A 192 -7.93 3.41 -15.10
CA VAL A 192 -6.67 2.71 -15.42
C VAL A 192 -6.87 1.20 -15.44
N LEU A 193 -7.53 0.65 -14.43
CA LEU A 193 -7.82 -0.79 -14.33
C LEU A 193 -8.84 -1.26 -15.37
N ARG A 194 -9.81 -0.42 -15.74
CA ARG A 194 -10.73 -0.73 -16.86
C ARG A 194 -10.00 -0.87 -18.19
N LEU A 195 -9.00 -0.03 -18.43
CA LEU A 195 -8.17 -0.16 -19.63
C LEU A 195 -7.32 -1.44 -19.60
N LEU A 196 -6.85 -1.86 -18.43
CA LEU A 196 -6.20 -3.16 -18.28
C LEU A 196 -7.13 -4.31 -18.65
N GLU A 197 -8.36 -4.33 -18.13
CA GLU A 197 -9.35 -5.36 -18.49
C GLU A 197 -9.72 -5.32 -19.97
N ARG A 198 -9.78 -4.12 -20.57
CA ARG A 198 -9.98 -3.94 -22.01
C ARG A 198 -8.81 -4.52 -22.81
N ALA A 199 -7.57 -4.20 -22.46
CA ALA A 199 -6.38 -4.74 -23.12
C ALA A 199 -6.36 -6.25 -23.10
N ARG A 200 -6.66 -6.86 -21.94
CA ARG A 200 -6.77 -8.32 -21.80
C ARG A 200 -7.84 -8.91 -22.71
N ARG A 201 -9.04 -8.31 -22.78
CA ARG A 201 -10.11 -8.75 -23.72
C ARG A 201 -9.72 -8.63 -25.18
N GLU A 202 -8.90 -7.63 -25.51
CA GLU A 202 -8.37 -7.40 -26.85
C GLU A 202 -7.11 -8.25 -27.15
N GLY A 203 -6.67 -9.10 -26.22
CA GLY A 203 -5.49 -9.96 -26.38
C GLY A 203 -4.16 -9.19 -26.38
N ARG A 204 -4.12 -8.00 -25.75
CA ARG A 204 -2.91 -7.18 -25.61
C ARG A 204 -2.35 -7.30 -24.20
N GLU A 205 -1.03 -7.47 -24.11
CA GLU A 205 -0.31 -7.32 -22.84
C GLU A 205 -0.21 -5.84 -22.49
N MET A 206 -0.50 -5.51 -21.22
CA MET A 206 -0.50 -4.14 -20.75
C MET A 206 0.11 -4.01 -19.36
N ILE A 207 0.91 -2.98 -19.17
CA ILE A 207 1.36 -2.47 -17.87
C ILE A 207 0.48 -1.27 -17.55
N ALA A 208 -0.24 -1.33 -16.43
CA ALA A 208 -1.18 -0.29 -16.01
C ALA A 208 -0.82 0.18 -14.60
N VAL A 209 -0.43 1.45 -14.48
CA VAL A 209 0.03 2.03 -13.21
C VAL A 209 -0.69 3.35 -12.96
N ALA A 210 -1.33 3.46 -11.81
CA ALA A 210 -1.63 4.74 -11.20
C ALA A 210 -0.44 5.12 -10.30
N MET A 211 0.13 6.30 -10.51
CA MET A 211 1.20 6.87 -9.69
C MET A 211 0.63 7.63 -8.50
N GLY A 212 1.49 7.96 -7.55
CA GLY A 212 1.09 8.57 -6.28
C GLY A 212 0.69 7.51 -5.25
N GLU A 213 0.53 7.95 -4.00
CA GLU A 213 0.14 7.05 -2.89
C GLU A 213 -1.23 6.42 -3.13
N ALA A 214 -2.17 7.17 -3.71
CA ALA A 214 -3.50 6.69 -4.07
C ALA A 214 -3.44 5.54 -5.10
N GLY A 215 -2.38 5.51 -5.91
CA GLY A 215 -2.14 4.53 -6.96
C GLY A 215 -1.56 3.20 -6.51
N LEU A 216 -1.17 3.05 -5.23
CA LEU A 216 -0.56 1.81 -4.70
C LEU A 216 -1.39 0.56 -5.01
N LEU A 217 -2.72 0.69 -4.99
CA LEU A 217 -3.65 -0.38 -5.36
C LEU A 217 -3.32 -1.00 -6.72
N THR A 218 -2.99 -0.19 -7.73
CA THR A 218 -2.65 -0.69 -9.07
C THR A 218 -1.36 -1.49 -9.05
N ARG A 219 -0.37 -1.10 -8.24
CA ARG A 219 0.89 -1.84 -8.14
C ARG A 219 0.71 -3.22 -7.51
N ILE A 220 -0.29 -3.39 -6.65
CA ILE A 220 -0.56 -4.63 -5.92
C ILE A 220 -1.53 -5.52 -6.69
N LEU A 221 -2.68 -4.98 -7.14
CA LEU A 221 -3.79 -5.77 -7.68
C LEU A 221 -3.79 -5.90 -9.21
N ALA A 222 -3.23 -4.94 -9.95
CA ALA A 222 -3.15 -5.06 -11.41
C ALA A 222 -2.42 -6.33 -11.88
N PRO A 223 -1.32 -6.77 -11.23
CA PRO A 223 -0.71 -8.09 -11.43
C PRO A 223 -1.73 -9.24 -11.53
N ALA A 224 -2.55 -9.42 -10.50
CA ALA A 224 -3.59 -10.45 -10.41
C ALA A 224 -4.71 -10.30 -11.46
N ARG A 225 -4.76 -9.15 -12.14
CA ARG A 225 -5.77 -8.79 -13.15
C ARG A 225 -5.23 -8.88 -14.58
N GLY A 226 -4.02 -9.38 -14.75
CA GLY A 226 -3.41 -9.59 -16.05
C GLY A 226 -2.52 -8.44 -16.51
N ALA A 227 -2.07 -7.58 -15.59
CA ALA A 227 -0.97 -6.68 -15.91
C ALA A 227 0.29 -7.49 -16.22
N PHE A 228 0.98 -7.11 -17.28
CA PHE A 228 2.19 -7.78 -17.74
C PHE A 228 3.30 -7.78 -16.67
N LEU A 229 3.48 -6.65 -16.02
CA LEU A 229 4.37 -6.49 -14.86
C LEU A 229 3.88 -5.35 -13.95
N THR A 230 4.45 -5.27 -12.77
CA THR A 230 4.36 -4.12 -11.85
C THR A 230 5.75 -3.59 -11.50
N TYR A 231 5.81 -2.36 -10.99
CA TYR A 231 7.07 -1.71 -10.62
C TYR A 231 7.17 -1.49 -9.11
N GLY A 232 8.28 -1.98 -8.53
CA GLY A 232 8.69 -1.69 -7.15
C GLY A 232 10.05 -1.00 -7.12
N ALA A 233 10.24 -0.04 -6.22
CA ALA A 233 11.53 0.63 -6.06
C ALA A 233 12.53 -0.33 -5.39
N LEU A 234 13.83 -0.16 -5.62
CA LEU A 234 14.82 -0.98 -4.90
C LEU A 234 14.74 -0.73 -3.38
N ASP A 235 14.64 0.55 -3.02
CA ASP A 235 14.33 1.06 -1.70
C ASP A 235 13.67 2.45 -1.88
N LEU A 236 13.20 3.07 -0.78
CA LEU A 236 12.47 4.35 -0.86
C LEU A 236 13.33 5.51 -1.39
N GLU A 237 14.66 5.47 -1.21
CA GLU A 237 15.57 6.50 -1.71
C GLU A 237 15.76 6.39 -3.24
N HIS A 238 15.61 5.19 -3.79
CA HIS A 238 15.75 4.89 -5.22
C HIS A 238 14.41 4.77 -5.95
N ALA A 239 13.32 5.32 -5.40
CA ALA A 239 12.04 5.41 -6.08
C ALA A 239 12.15 6.28 -7.34
N THR A 240 11.64 5.78 -8.48
CA THR A 240 11.70 6.47 -9.78
C THR A 240 10.38 7.11 -10.21
N ALA A 241 9.31 6.90 -9.43
CA ALA A 241 7.99 7.45 -9.68
C ALA A 241 7.27 7.78 -8.35
N PRO A 242 6.35 8.75 -8.33
CA PRO A 242 5.57 9.09 -7.14
C PRO A 242 4.82 7.88 -6.56
N GLY A 243 4.83 7.74 -5.23
CA GLY A 243 4.13 6.68 -4.50
C GLY A 243 4.64 5.26 -4.75
N GLN A 244 5.87 5.10 -5.27
CA GLN A 244 6.43 3.79 -5.55
C GLN A 244 6.90 3.10 -4.26
N THR A 245 6.16 2.08 -3.84
CA THR A 245 6.54 1.14 -2.78
C THR A 245 7.77 0.30 -3.18
N SER A 246 8.54 -0.15 -2.18
CA SER A 246 9.70 -1.01 -2.43
C SER A 246 9.29 -2.37 -3.02
N ALA A 247 10.17 -2.96 -3.84
CA ALA A 247 9.98 -4.29 -4.38
C ALA A 247 9.94 -5.36 -3.29
N ALA A 248 10.74 -5.21 -2.23
CA ALA A 248 10.69 -6.06 -1.06
C ALA A 248 9.30 -6.02 -0.39
N GLU A 249 8.70 -4.84 -0.23
CA GLU A 249 7.36 -4.73 0.37
C GLU A 249 6.27 -5.31 -0.55
N LEU A 250 6.32 -5.08 -1.87
CA LEU A 250 5.42 -5.73 -2.83
C LEU A 250 5.53 -7.26 -2.78
N ARG A 251 6.75 -7.79 -2.68
CA ARG A 251 7.00 -9.23 -2.70
C ARG A 251 6.71 -9.91 -1.36
N ASP A 252 7.14 -9.32 -0.25
CA ASP A 252 7.19 -9.99 1.05
C ASP A 252 5.98 -9.65 1.93
N VAL A 253 5.41 -8.43 1.79
CA VAL A 253 4.19 -8.03 2.52
C VAL A 253 2.96 -8.31 1.67
N TYR A 254 2.87 -7.73 0.47
CA TYR A 254 1.69 -7.89 -0.38
C TYR A 254 1.67 -9.18 -1.19
N ARG A 255 2.81 -9.88 -1.28
CA ARG A 255 2.94 -11.18 -1.96
C ARG A 255 2.43 -11.14 -3.39
N VAL A 256 2.72 -10.06 -4.13
CA VAL A 256 2.18 -9.80 -5.48
C VAL A 256 2.38 -10.97 -6.45
N HIS A 257 3.49 -11.70 -6.33
CA HIS A 257 3.83 -12.87 -7.13
C HIS A 257 2.93 -14.09 -6.89
N THR A 258 2.18 -14.10 -5.78
CA THR A 258 1.25 -15.18 -5.41
C THR A 258 -0.20 -14.86 -5.72
N LEU A 259 -0.51 -13.60 -6.06
CA LEU A 259 -1.88 -13.15 -6.26
C LEU A 259 -2.41 -13.60 -7.63
N ASP A 260 -3.68 -13.96 -7.68
CA ASP A 260 -4.40 -14.36 -8.89
C ASP A 260 -5.80 -13.74 -8.93
N GLU A 261 -6.54 -13.98 -10.02
CA GLU A 261 -7.89 -13.42 -10.20
C GLU A 261 -8.91 -13.90 -9.15
N ARG A 262 -8.57 -14.96 -8.37
CA ARG A 262 -9.41 -15.51 -7.31
C ARG A 262 -9.05 -14.97 -5.93
N THR A 263 -7.92 -14.27 -5.80
CA THR A 263 -7.48 -13.65 -4.55
C THR A 263 -8.59 -12.78 -3.97
N GLU A 264 -8.90 -12.99 -2.70
CA GLU A 264 -9.83 -12.15 -1.95
C GLU A 264 -9.12 -10.90 -1.44
N VAL A 265 -9.75 -9.75 -1.61
CA VAL A 265 -9.18 -8.46 -1.20
C VAL A 265 -9.81 -8.00 0.10
N PHE A 266 -8.95 -7.57 1.01
CA PHE A 266 -9.30 -6.90 2.25
C PHE A 266 -8.53 -5.58 2.32
N GLY A 267 -8.92 -4.68 3.20
CA GLY A 267 -8.09 -3.49 3.40
C GLY A 267 -8.53 -2.51 4.45
N LEU A 268 -7.74 -1.47 4.60
CA LEU A 268 -7.94 -0.40 5.57
C LEU A 268 -8.44 0.86 4.88
N VAL A 269 -9.68 1.27 5.13
CA VAL A 269 -10.21 2.55 4.65
C VAL A 269 -10.05 3.65 5.71
N GLY A 270 -9.55 4.81 5.32
CA GLY A 270 -9.28 5.94 6.20
C GLY A 270 -8.49 7.04 5.51
N ALA A 271 -8.10 8.08 6.27
CA ALA A 271 -7.17 9.10 5.81
C ALA A 271 -6.49 9.80 7.02
N PRO A 272 -5.15 9.73 7.17
CA PRO A 272 -4.19 8.94 6.38
C PRO A 272 -4.11 7.47 6.82
N VAL A 273 -3.74 6.56 5.92
CA VAL A 273 -3.62 5.10 6.19
C VAL A 273 -2.39 4.43 5.57
N MET A 274 -1.62 5.12 4.72
CA MET A 274 -0.47 4.53 4.01
C MET A 274 0.63 3.97 4.93
N HIS A 275 0.77 4.51 6.15
CA HIS A 275 1.76 4.06 7.13
C HIS A 275 1.22 3.11 8.19
N SER A 276 0.01 2.58 8.00
CA SER A 276 -0.59 1.65 8.97
C SER A 276 0.19 0.33 9.07
N LEU A 277 0.24 -0.26 10.26
CA LEU A 277 0.76 -1.62 10.44
C LEU A 277 -0.24 -2.71 9.98
N SER A 278 -1.53 -2.37 9.78
CA SER A 278 -2.57 -3.36 9.45
C SER A 278 -2.24 -4.23 8.22
N PRO A 279 -1.68 -3.70 7.10
CA PRO A 279 -1.26 -4.55 5.99
C PRO A 279 -0.21 -5.60 6.37
N HIS A 280 0.75 -5.25 7.25
CA HIS A 280 1.79 -6.18 7.69
C HIS A 280 1.20 -7.27 8.57
N ILE A 281 0.29 -6.90 9.48
CA ILE A 281 -0.40 -7.80 10.40
C ILE A 281 -1.28 -8.80 9.65
N HIS A 282 -2.18 -8.30 8.78
CA HIS A 282 -3.17 -9.13 8.11
C HIS A 282 -2.56 -9.99 7.00
N ASN A 283 -1.63 -9.47 6.20
CA ASN A 283 -0.98 -10.29 5.16
C ASN A 283 -0.12 -11.41 5.77
N ALA A 284 0.54 -11.18 6.90
CA ALA A 284 1.25 -12.23 7.62
C ALA A 284 0.28 -13.32 8.13
N ALA A 285 -0.89 -12.93 8.65
CA ALA A 285 -1.92 -13.87 9.07
C ALA A 285 -2.49 -14.68 7.90
N PHE A 286 -2.83 -14.03 6.77
CA PHE A 286 -3.29 -14.71 5.57
C PHE A 286 -2.24 -15.70 5.03
N ALA A 287 -0.95 -15.33 5.07
CA ALA A 287 0.14 -16.23 4.69
C ALA A 287 0.25 -17.45 5.60
N ALA A 288 0.24 -17.24 6.92
CA ALA A 288 0.34 -18.32 7.90
C ALA A 288 -0.82 -19.32 7.83
N CYS A 289 -2.02 -18.84 7.45
CA CYS A 289 -3.21 -19.68 7.28
C CYS A 289 -3.37 -20.25 5.85
N GLY A 290 -2.45 -19.97 4.92
CA GLY A 290 -2.53 -20.44 3.54
C GLY A 290 -3.72 -19.87 2.75
N LEU A 291 -4.19 -18.68 3.13
CA LEU A 291 -5.33 -18.01 2.51
C LEU A 291 -4.89 -17.23 1.27
N ASN A 292 -5.58 -17.44 0.15
CA ASN A 292 -5.44 -16.66 -1.08
C ASN A 292 -6.13 -15.30 -0.91
N ALA A 293 -5.53 -14.45 -0.07
CA ALA A 293 -6.07 -13.15 0.30
C ALA A 293 -4.95 -12.12 0.44
N VAL A 294 -5.28 -10.86 0.15
CA VAL A 294 -4.37 -9.72 0.33
C VAL A 294 -5.07 -8.58 1.07
N TYR A 295 -4.33 -7.92 1.96
CA TYR A 295 -4.77 -6.75 2.69
C TYR A 295 -4.03 -5.49 2.20
N ILE A 296 -4.76 -4.46 1.76
CA ILE A 296 -4.16 -3.22 1.23
C ILE A 296 -4.71 -1.94 1.90
N PRO A 297 -3.96 -0.83 1.92
CA PRO A 297 -4.50 0.46 2.32
C PRO A 297 -5.42 1.04 1.23
N PHE A 298 -6.57 1.55 1.63
CA PHE A 298 -7.51 2.31 0.81
C PHE A 298 -7.63 3.74 1.36
N GLU A 299 -6.65 4.58 1.07
CA GLU A 299 -6.70 5.98 1.51
C GLU A 299 -7.75 6.74 0.68
N THR A 300 -8.73 7.35 1.35
CA THR A 300 -9.76 8.13 0.67
C THR A 300 -10.29 9.25 1.55
N ARG A 301 -10.53 10.41 0.94
CA ARG A 301 -11.19 11.55 1.59
C ARG A 301 -12.69 11.56 1.30
N ASP A 302 -13.11 11.06 0.14
CA ASP A 302 -14.51 10.91 -0.24
C ASP A 302 -14.98 9.46 -0.02
N LEU A 303 -15.34 9.16 1.23
CA LEU A 303 -15.84 7.84 1.61
C LEU A 303 -17.06 7.40 0.79
N ALA A 304 -17.96 8.32 0.44
CA ALA A 304 -19.18 7.98 -0.29
C ALA A 304 -18.86 7.59 -1.74
N ALA A 305 -17.94 8.28 -2.40
CA ALA A 305 -17.43 7.89 -3.71
C ALA A 305 -16.68 6.56 -3.64
N PHE A 306 -15.81 6.36 -2.66
CA PHE A 306 -15.13 5.07 -2.46
C PHE A 306 -16.14 3.93 -2.28
N MET A 307 -17.09 4.06 -1.37
CA MET A 307 -18.08 3.00 -1.12
C MET A 307 -18.88 2.67 -2.38
N ARG A 308 -19.43 3.68 -3.06
CA ARG A 308 -20.23 3.49 -4.29
C ARG A 308 -19.42 2.93 -5.44
N ARG A 309 -18.23 3.47 -5.69
CA ARG A 309 -17.46 3.16 -6.91
C ARG A 309 -16.57 1.94 -6.73
N MET A 310 -16.21 1.60 -5.49
CA MET A 310 -15.18 0.61 -5.21
C MET A 310 -15.55 -0.52 -4.25
N ALA A 311 -16.40 -0.28 -3.25
CA ALA A 311 -16.60 -1.25 -2.18
C ALA A 311 -17.93 -2.00 -2.27
N ASP A 312 -19.04 -1.29 -2.50
CA ASP A 312 -20.38 -1.86 -2.47
C ASP A 312 -20.58 -2.82 -3.66
N PRO A 313 -20.85 -4.11 -3.42
CA PRO A 313 -20.95 -5.12 -4.47
C PRO A 313 -22.04 -4.81 -5.52
N ARG A 314 -23.07 -4.03 -5.15
CA ARG A 314 -24.21 -3.68 -6.01
C ARG A 314 -23.91 -2.52 -6.96
N THR A 315 -22.93 -1.68 -6.64
CA THR A 315 -22.66 -0.43 -7.37
C THR A 315 -21.22 -0.25 -7.81
N ARG A 316 -20.27 -1.02 -7.26
CA ARG A 316 -18.85 -0.94 -7.60
C ARG A 316 -18.62 -1.10 -9.10
N GLU A 317 -17.66 -0.34 -9.58
CA GLU A 317 -17.36 -0.22 -11.01
C GLU A 317 -16.50 -1.36 -11.56
N LEU A 318 -15.86 -2.11 -10.67
CA LEU A 318 -14.95 -3.21 -10.93
C LEU A 318 -15.08 -4.23 -9.79
N ASP A 319 -15.05 -5.53 -10.12
CA ASP A 319 -15.09 -6.61 -9.12
C ASP A 319 -13.68 -7.11 -8.79
N TRP A 320 -13.01 -6.46 -7.83
CA TRP A 320 -11.73 -6.94 -7.27
C TRP A 320 -11.87 -7.95 -6.14
N ARG A 321 -13.02 -8.64 -5.99
CA ARG A 321 -13.27 -9.61 -4.91
C ARG A 321 -13.01 -9.03 -3.51
N LEU A 322 -13.40 -7.78 -3.29
CA LEU A 322 -13.37 -7.19 -1.96
C LEU A 322 -14.34 -7.95 -1.03
N ARG A 323 -13.82 -8.45 0.09
CA ARG A 323 -14.59 -9.24 1.07
C ARG A 323 -14.72 -8.58 2.44
N GLY A 324 -13.89 -7.60 2.75
CA GLY A 324 -13.97 -6.90 4.04
C GLY A 324 -13.06 -5.68 4.11
N LEU A 325 -13.41 -4.77 5.02
CA LEU A 325 -12.65 -3.55 5.26
C LEU A 325 -12.52 -3.29 6.76
N SER A 326 -11.31 -3.00 7.23
CA SER A 326 -11.17 -2.20 8.45
C SER A 326 -11.45 -0.75 8.14
N VAL A 327 -12.10 -0.04 9.06
CA VAL A 327 -12.40 1.38 8.95
C VAL A 327 -11.66 2.10 10.07
N THR A 328 -10.88 3.13 9.73
CA THR A 328 -10.21 3.99 10.70
C THR A 328 -10.62 5.45 10.57
N ALA A 329 -9.97 6.33 11.34
CA ALA A 329 -10.23 7.75 11.29
C ALA A 329 -10.07 8.31 9.85
N PRO A 330 -10.92 9.28 9.46
CA PRO A 330 -12.04 9.86 10.20
C PRO A 330 -13.38 9.11 10.00
N HIS A 331 -13.38 7.95 9.34
CA HIS A 331 -14.57 7.37 8.70
C HIS A 331 -15.44 6.47 9.58
N LYS A 332 -15.01 6.13 10.80
CA LYS A 332 -15.70 5.16 11.67
C LYS A 332 -17.18 5.48 11.97
N GLN A 333 -17.56 6.77 11.96
CA GLN A 333 -18.95 7.19 12.17
C GLN A 333 -19.70 7.37 10.84
N THR A 334 -19.07 8.03 9.87
CA THR A 334 -19.68 8.36 8.58
C THR A 334 -19.98 7.11 7.74
N ILE A 335 -19.20 6.03 7.91
CA ILE A 335 -19.43 4.77 7.22
C ILE A 335 -20.77 4.13 7.57
N MET A 336 -21.31 4.37 8.78
CA MET A 336 -22.53 3.71 9.26
C MET A 336 -23.73 3.96 8.35
N ALA A 337 -23.81 5.12 7.69
CA ALA A 337 -24.88 5.45 6.76
C ALA A 337 -24.82 4.70 5.42
N GLN A 338 -23.72 3.96 5.16
CA GLN A 338 -23.48 3.20 3.93
C GLN A 338 -23.68 1.68 4.12
N LEU A 339 -24.13 1.24 5.30
CA LEU A 339 -24.20 -0.18 5.67
C LEU A 339 -25.64 -0.69 5.70
N ASP A 340 -25.83 -1.93 5.25
CA ASP A 340 -27.15 -2.59 5.26
C ASP A 340 -27.49 -3.12 6.65
N PHE A 341 -26.47 -3.59 7.38
CA PHE A 341 -26.59 -4.07 8.75
C PHE A 341 -25.50 -3.45 9.63
N ILE A 342 -25.85 -3.13 10.87
CA ILE A 342 -24.92 -2.71 11.91
C ILE A 342 -25.24 -3.52 13.15
N GLU A 343 -24.25 -4.21 13.71
CA GLU A 343 -24.46 -4.99 14.93
C GLU A 343 -24.94 -4.09 16.08
N PRO A 344 -25.77 -4.60 17.01
CA PRO A 344 -26.31 -3.80 18.11
C PRO A 344 -25.22 -3.04 18.90
N ALA A 345 -24.12 -3.72 19.22
CA ALA A 345 -23.00 -3.12 19.94
C ALA A 345 -22.38 -1.94 19.17
N ALA A 346 -22.07 -2.10 17.88
CA ALA A 346 -21.53 -1.02 17.05
C ALA A 346 -22.51 0.16 16.88
N ARG A 347 -23.83 -0.11 16.85
CA ARG A 347 -24.86 0.93 16.80
C ARG A 347 -24.94 1.73 18.09
N GLU A 348 -24.88 1.08 19.24
CA GLU A 348 -24.81 1.74 20.55
C GLU A 348 -23.49 2.48 20.76
N ILE A 349 -22.39 1.84 20.37
CA ILE A 349 -21.09 2.50 20.33
C ILE A 349 -21.19 3.70 19.41
N GLY A 350 -21.95 3.68 18.32
CA GLY A 350 -22.03 4.77 17.33
C GLY A 350 -20.78 4.86 16.46
N ALA A 351 -20.11 3.73 16.23
CA ALA A 351 -18.94 3.65 15.36
C ALA A 351 -18.73 2.21 14.85
N VAL A 352 -18.38 2.09 13.57
CA VAL A 352 -18.00 0.83 12.91
C VAL A 352 -16.52 0.92 12.52
N ASN A 353 -15.73 -0.08 12.92
CA ASN A 353 -14.32 -0.20 12.52
C ASN A 353 -14.07 -1.42 11.60
N THR A 354 -15.10 -2.22 11.31
CA THR A 354 -14.99 -3.47 10.56
C THR A 354 -16.23 -3.67 9.69
N ILE A 355 -16.02 -3.89 8.40
CA ILE A 355 -17.06 -4.24 7.43
C ILE A 355 -16.78 -5.67 6.97
N VAL A 356 -17.82 -6.50 6.96
CA VAL A 356 -17.84 -7.80 6.29
C VAL A 356 -18.76 -7.67 5.07
N ILE A 357 -18.29 -8.14 3.92
CA ILE A 357 -19.05 -8.16 2.68
C ILE A 357 -19.45 -9.62 2.41
N GLU A 358 -20.73 -9.90 2.64
CA GLU A 358 -21.36 -11.20 2.41
C GLU A 358 -22.45 -11.03 1.35
N ASP A 359 -22.35 -11.80 0.28
CA ASP A 359 -23.18 -11.66 -0.92
C ASP A 359 -23.22 -10.19 -1.41
N ASP A 360 -24.40 -9.58 -1.41
CA ASP A 360 -24.64 -8.19 -1.83
C ASP A 360 -24.84 -7.23 -0.64
N ALA A 361 -24.51 -7.65 0.59
CA ALA A 361 -24.77 -6.90 1.81
C ALA A 361 -23.49 -6.47 2.55
N LEU A 362 -23.54 -5.26 3.12
CA LEU A 362 -22.49 -4.65 3.91
C LEU A 362 -22.85 -4.70 5.40
N HIS A 363 -22.09 -5.50 6.16
CA HIS A 363 -22.31 -5.72 7.59
C HIS A 363 -21.25 -5.00 8.43
N GLY A 364 -21.68 -4.11 9.33
CA GLY A 364 -20.84 -3.31 10.21
C GLY A 364 -20.68 -3.87 11.62
N TYR A 365 -19.43 -3.94 12.08
CA TYR A 365 -19.02 -4.40 13.40
C TYR A 365 -18.02 -3.44 14.06
N ASN A 366 -17.88 -3.56 15.38
CA ASN A 366 -16.89 -2.84 16.18
C ASN A 366 -16.01 -3.83 16.96
N THR A 367 -14.80 -4.05 16.47
CA THR A 367 -13.80 -4.88 17.14
C THR A 367 -12.90 -4.08 18.09
N ASP A 368 -12.96 -2.75 18.09
CA ASP A 368 -12.14 -1.91 18.98
C ASP A 368 -12.56 -2.08 20.45
N ALA A 369 -13.86 -2.08 20.75
CA ALA A 369 -14.36 -2.14 22.12
C ALA A 369 -13.89 -3.40 22.88
N PRO A 370 -14.14 -4.63 22.39
CA PRO A 370 -13.63 -5.83 23.06
C PRO A 370 -12.09 -5.90 23.07
N ALA A 371 -11.43 -5.46 21.99
CA ALA A 371 -9.97 -5.48 21.90
C ALA A 371 -9.29 -4.52 22.87
N ALA A 372 -9.91 -3.38 23.18
CA ALA A 372 -9.38 -2.42 24.12
C ALA A 372 -9.40 -2.99 25.56
N LEU A 373 -10.38 -3.82 25.90
CA LEU A 373 -10.49 -4.44 27.23
C LEU A 373 -9.64 -5.71 27.38
N ALA A 374 -9.34 -6.40 26.28
CA ALA A 374 -8.64 -7.69 26.33
C ALA A 374 -7.30 -7.66 27.12
N PRO A 375 -6.43 -6.64 27.00
CA PRO A 375 -5.20 -6.56 27.79
C PRO A 375 -5.42 -6.36 29.30
N LEU A 376 -6.62 -5.95 29.72
CA LEU A 376 -6.95 -5.68 31.12
C LEU A 376 -7.48 -6.92 31.84
N ALA A 377 -7.99 -7.92 31.11
CA ALA A 377 -8.73 -9.06 31.65
C ALA A 377 -7.95 -9.86 32.71
N SER A 378 -6.62 -9.96 32.59
CA SER A 378 -5.76 -10.67 33.57
C SER A 378 -5.18 -9.76 34.65
N LEU A 379 -5.46 -8.45 34.61
CA LEU A 379 -4.81 -7.44 35.45
C LEU A 379 -5.79 -6.75 36.41
N LEU A 380 -7.06 -6.64 36.03
CA LEU A 380 -8.07 -5.91 36.78
C LEU A 380 -9.47 -6.49 36.53
N GLU A 381 -10.17 -6.85 37.61
CA GLU A 381 -11.63 -7.06 37.58
C GLU A 381 -12.31 -5.71 37.36
N LEU A 382 -12.95 -5.53 36.20
CA LEU A 382 -13.50 -4.23 35.80
C LEU A 382 -14.78 -3.85 36.54
N ASN A 383 -15.55 -4.84 37.03
CA ASN A 383 -16.81 -4.57 37.73
C ASN A 383 -16.55 -3.83 39.05
N GLY A 384 -17.00 -2.59 39.14
CA GLY A 384 -16.76 -1.69 40.27
C GLY A 384 -15.38 -1.03 40.30
N ALA A 385 -14.50 -1.28 39.31
CA ALA A 385 -13.20 -0.61 39.23
C ALA A 385 -13.37 0.87 38.86
N ARG A 386 -12.54 1.73 39.45
CA ARG A 386 -12.51 3.17 39.14
C ARG A 386 -11.57 3.41 37.97
N VAL A 387 -12.11 3.88 36.84
CA VAL A 387 -11.36 4.09 35.60
C VAL A 387 -11.34 5.56 35.19
N ALA A 388 -10.15 6.11 35.02
CA ALA A 388 -9.93 7.43 34.45
C ALA A 388 -9.61 7.32 32.96
N LEU A 389 -10.49 7.84 32.12
CA LEU A 389 -10.30 7.87 30.67
C LEU A 389 -9.89 9.27 30.23
N ILE A 390 -8.68 9.43 29.69
CA ILE A 390 -8.21 10.73 29.19
C ILE A 390 -8.52 10.83 27.70
N GLY A 391 -9.37 11.80 27.33
CA GLY A 391 -9.86 12.00 25.96
C GLY A 391 -11.30 11.53 25.74
N ALA A 392 -11.95 12.11 24.72
CA ALA A 392 -13.33 11.84 24.34
C ALA A 392 -13.51 11.66 22.82
N GLY A 393 -12.47 11.15 22.15
CA GLY A 393 -12.46 10.91 20.69
C GLY A 393 -13.11 9.58 20.29
N GLY A 394 -12.94 9.18 19.03
CA GLY A 394 -13.53 7.94 18.49
C GLY A 394 -13.16 6.67 19.26
N ALA A 395 -11.88 6.53 19.64
CA ALA A 395 -11.41 5.39 20.46
C ALA A 395 -12.00 5.41 21.88
N ALA A 396 -12.23 6.60 22.44
CA ALA A 396 -12.84 6.75 23.76
C ALA A 396 -14.28 6.21 23.79
N ARG A 397 -15.05 6.36 22.70
CA ARG A 397 -16.45 5.86 22.64
C ARG A 397 -16.53 4.34 22.73
N ALA A 398 -15.64 3.63 22.01
CA ALA A 398 -15.55 2.17 22.11
C ALA A 398 -15.14 1.71 23.52
N LEU A 399 -14.17 2.38 24.13
CA LEU A 399 -13.74 2.10 25.51
C LEU A 399 -14.84 2.39 26.53
N LEU A 400 -15.53 3.53 26.44
CA LEU A 400 -16.61 3.90 27.36
C LEU A 400 -17.75 2.89 27.31
N TRP A 401 -18.15 2.47 26.11
CA TRP A 401 -19.16 1.43 25.94
C TRP A 401 -18.70 0.11 26.59
N GLY A 402 -17.47 -0.32 26.33
CA GLY A 402 -16.92 -1.56 26.88
C GLY A 402 -16.80 -1.52 28.40
N LEU A 403 -16.26 -0.44 28.97
CA LEU A 403 -16.09 -0.24 30.40
C LEU A 403 -17.43 -0.22 31.14
N ARG A 404 -18.44 0.46 30.57
CA ARG A 404 -19.80 0.46 31.11
C ARG A 404 -20.39 -0.94 31.15
N HIS A 405 -20.27 -1.71 30.06
CA HIS A 405 -20.77 -3.09 30.00
C HIS A 405 -20.03 -4.04 30.94
N ALA A 406 -18.77 -3.74 31.24
CA ALA A 406 -17.97 -4.46 32.23
C ALA A 406 -18.26 -4.01 33.69
N GLY A 407 -19.13 -3.02 33.90
CA GLY A 407 -19.52 -2.52 35.23
C GLY A 407 -18.53 -1.56 35.89
N ALA A 408 -17.61 -0.96 35.12
CA ALA A 408 -16.61 -0.03 35.66
C ALA A 408 -17.20 1.37 35.94
N ASP A 409 -16.76 1.98 37.03
CA ASP A 409 -17.06 3.38 37.36
C ASP A 409 -16.08 4.30 36.61
N THR A 410 -16.54 4.88 35.51
CA THR A 410 -15.68 5.60 34.57
C THR A 410 -15.83 7.12 34.68
N THR A 411 -14.70 7.81 34.77
CA THR A 411 -14.62 9.28 34.68
C THR A 411 -13.79 9.69 33.48
N VAL A 412 -14.35 10.52 32.61
CA VAL A 412 -13.67 11.12 31.46
C VAL A 412 -12.94 12.39 31.87
N PHE A 413 -11.69 12.53 31.47
CA PHE A 413 -10.87 13.72 31.66
C PHE A 413 -10.52 14.34 30.32
N ALA A 414 -10.79 15.65 30.17
CA ALA A 414 -10.50 16.36 28.93
C ALA A 414 -10.00 17.79 29.18
N ARG A 415 -9.25 18.34 28.22
CA ARG A 415 -8.87 19.77 28.21
C ARG A 415 -10.07 20.69 27.98
N ASN A 416 -10.98 20.27 27.08
CA ASN A 416 -12.23 20.96 26.82
C ASN A 416 -13.38 20.08 27.36
N VAL A 417 -13.85 20.42 28.55
CA VAL A 417 -14.90 19.67 29.26
C VAL A 417 -16.22 19.73 28.50
N GLU A 418 -16.60 20.90 27.96
CA GLU A 418 -17.85 21.09 27.23
C GLU A 418 -17.97 20.12 26.03
N ARG A 419 -16.89 19.94 25.26
CA ARG A 419 -16.86 18.99 24.14
C ARG A 419 -16.90 17.53 24.57
N ALA A 420 -16.32 17.21 25.73
CA ALA A 420 -16.24 15.83 26.23
C ALA A 420 -17.50 15.40 26.99
N GLN A 421 -18.26 16.35 27.56
CA GLN A 421 -19.45 16.10 28.34
C GLN A 421 -20.53 15.33 27.57
N THR A 422 -20.74 15.66 26.29
CA THR A 422 -21.72 14.95 25.44
C THR A 422 -21.39 13.46 25.37
N VAL A 423 -20.14 13.13 25.03
CA VAL A 423 -19.68 11.75 24.92
C VAL A 423 -19.71 11.05 26.28
N ALA A 424 -19.27 11.69 27.36
CA ALA A 424 -19.33 11.10 28.69
C ALA A 424 -20.77 10.79 29.11
N HIS A 425 -21.70 11.72 28.89
CA HIS A 425 -23.12 11.57 29.23
C HIS A 425 -23.80 10.46 28.43
N GLU A 426 -23.49 10.29 27.14
CA GLU A 426 -24.00 9.17 26.31
C GLU A 426 -23.75 7.80 26.97
N PHE A 427 -22.59 7.65 27.63
CA PHE A 427 -22.18 6.41 28.29
C PHE A 427 -22.35 6.43 29.81
N GLY A 428 -23.01 7.45 30.38
CA GLY A 428 -23.24 7.56 31.82
C GLY A 428 -21.98 7.77 32.66
N ALA A 429 -20.90 8.30 32.07
CA ALA A 429 -19.65 8.61 32.73
C ALA A 429 -19.63 10.06 33.25
N ALA A 430 -18.92 10.29 34.35
CA ALA A 430 -18.61 11.65 34.80
C ALA A 430 -17.60 12.32 33.85
N CYS A 431 -17.58 13.65 33.77
CA CYS A 431 -16.61 14.40 32.97
C CYS A 431 -15.96 15.52 33.78
N LEU A 432 -14.63 15.50 33.88
CA LEU A 432 -13.82 16.44 34.66
C LEU A 432 -12.71 17.09 33.82
N ALA A 433 -12.17 18.19 34.31
CA ALA A 433 -11.04 18.89 33.68
C ALA A 433 -9.72 18.14 33.88
N LEU A 434 -8.90 18.06 32.84
CA LEU A 434 -7.61 17.33 32.88
C LEU A 434 -6.50 18.07 33.65
N ASN A 435 -6.45 19.40 33.58
CA ASN A 435 -5.28 20.19 34.03
C ASN A 435 -4.92 19.98 35.50
N ASP A 436 -5.92 19.83 36.38
CA ASP A 436 -5.72 19.66 37.82
C ASP A 436 -6.02 18.24 38.32
N ALA A 437 -6.23 17.29 37.40
CA ALA A 437 -6.58 15.93 37.75
C ALA A 437 -5.50 15.26 38.60
N ARG A 438 -5.94 14.44 39.55
CA ARG A 438 -5.12 13.49 40.31
C ARG A 438 -5.74 12.11 40.13
N PHE A 439 -4.89 11.13 39.85
CA PHE A 439 -5.32 9.79 39.48
C PHE A 439 -5.02 8.74 40.56
N ASN A 440 -4.64 9.17 41.76
CA ASN A 440 -4.36 8.32 42.92
C ASN A 440 -5.56 7.49 43.37
N ASP A 441 -6.76 7.92 43.02
CA ASP A 441 -8.04 7.28 43.32
C ASP A 441 -8.57 6.45 42.15
N PHE A 442 -7.75 6.09 41.17
CA PHE A 442 -8.16 5.26 40.04
C PHE A 442 -7.32 3.99 39.97
N ASP A 443 -8.00 2.87 39.75
CA ASP A 443 -7.37 1.57 39.54
C ASP A 443 -6.67 1.52 38.16
N LEU A 444 -7.23 2.26 37.20
CA LEU A 444 -6.78 2.32 35.81
C LEU A 444 -6.87 3.73 35.24
N VAL A 445 -5.79 4.19 34.61
CA VAL A 445 -5.78 5.42 33.79
C VAL A 445 -5.49 5.05 32.34
N ILE A 446 -6.37 5.43 31.42
CA ILE A 446 -6.24 5.12 30.00
C ILE A 446 -6.07 6.42 29.19
N ASN A 447 -5.01 6.52 28.39
CA ASN A 447 -4.85 7.57 27.40
C ASN A 447 -5.51 7.17 26.07
N THR A 448 -6.48 7.96 25.61
CA THR A 448 -7.11 7.84 24.29
C THR A 448 -6.87 9.06 23.40
N THR A 449 -6.03 9.99 23.85
CA THR A 449 -5.63 11.18 23.08
C THR A 449 -4.46 10.86 22.16
N PRO A 450 -4.22 11.66 21.11
CA PRO A 450 -3.03 11.48 20.27
C PRO A 450 -1.72 11.95 20.93
N LEU A 451 -1.74 12.46 22.16
CA LEU A 451 -0.55 12.97 22.85
C LEU A 451 0.44 11.85 23.14
N GLY A 452 1.65 11.97 22.59
CA GLY A 452 2.68 10.93 22.63
C GLY A 452 2.83 10.17 21.31
N THR A 453 1.99 10.43 20.30
CA THR A 453 2.13 9.81 18.96
C THR A 453 3.38 10.34 18.27
N HIS A 454 4.12 9.46 17.59
CA HIS A 454 5.32 9.80 16.83
C HIS A 454 5.12 11.05 15.94
N GLY A 455 6.13 11.92 15.90
CA GLY A 455 6.08 13.21 15.20
C GLY A 455 5.85 14.40 16.15
N GLN A 456 4.94 15.31 15.81
CA GLN A 456 4.83 16.60 16.51
C GLN A 456 4.46 16.46 17.99
N ALA A 457 3.61 15.49 18.34
CA ALA A 457 3.12 15.29 19.70
C ALA A 457 3.91 14.24 20.50
N GLU A 458 5.01 13.72 19.97
CA GLU A 458 5.72 12.55 20.53
C GLU A 458 6.25 12.78 21.95
N ASN A 459 6.68 14.01 22.21
CA ASN A 459 7.20 14.42 23.52
C ASN A 459 6.13 15.04 24.44
N GLU A 460 4.86 15.00 24.04
CA GLU A 460 3.73 15.42 24.88
C GLU A 460 3.22 14.27 25.75
N THR A 461 2.56 14.60 26.86
CA THR A 461 1.92 13.60 27.74
C THR A 461 0.58 14.13 28.23
N PRO A 462 -0.47 13.30 28.31
CA PRO A 462 -1.75 13.66 28.89
C PRO A 462 -1.70 13.75 30.43
N ALA A 463 -0.73 13.11 31.07
CA ALA A 463 -0.58 13.11 32.52
C ALA A 463 0.90 13.03 32.93
N THR A 464 1.25 13.76 33.98
CA THR A 464 2.61 13.77 34.53
C THR A 464 2.79 12.70 35.61
N THR A 465 4.05 12.39 35.92
CA THR A 465 4.45 11.51 37.03
C THR A 465 3.73 11.89 38.33
N ALA A 466 3.64 13.19 38.64
CA ALA A 466 3.00 13.66 39.87
C ALA A 466 1.48 13.38 39.90
N GLN A 467 0.80 13.44 38.76
CA GLN A 467 -0.64 13.19 38.67
C GLN A 467 -0.97 11.69 38.74
N LEU A 468 -0.06 10.83 38.27
CA LEU A 468 -0.21 9.37 38.22
C LEU A 468 0.24 8.65 39.50
N ARG A 469 0.83 9.36 40.48
CA ARG A 469 1.23 8.74 41.75
C ARG A 469 0.03 8.12 42.45
N GLY A 470 0.15 6.85 42.82
CA GLY A 470 -0.92 6.08 43.47
C GLY A 470 -1.83 5.32 42.50
N THR A 471 -1.74 5.58 41.19
CA THR A 471 -2.43 4.77 40.17
C THR A 471 -1.80 3.38 40.05
N ARG A 472 -2.62 2.34 39.92
CA ARG A 472 -2.14 0.95 39.78
C ARG A 472 -1.76 0.61 38.34
N ILE A 473 -2.62 0.92 37.37
CA ILE A 473 -2.43 0.56 35.96
C ILE A 473 -2.49 1.82 35.09
N ALA A 474 -1.52 1.99 34.21
CA ALA A 474 -1.56 2.98 33.14
C ALA A 474 -1.61 2.29 31.78
N TYR A 475 -2.50 2.73 30.90
CA TYR A 475 -2.68 2.13 29.59
C TYR A 475 -2.70 3.21 28.50
N ASP A 476 -1.77 3.13 27.57
CA ASP A 476 -1.73 4.01 26.41
C ASP A 476 -2.28 3.29 25.18
N LEU A 477 -3.23 3.89 24.46
CA LEU A 477 -3.69 3.34 23.18
C LEU A 477 -2.73 3.64 22.02
N ILE A 478 -1.73 4.50 22.23
CA ILE A 478 -0.70 4.79 21.25
C ILE A 478 0.26 3.59 21.16
N TYR A 479 0.54 3.16 19.93
CA TYR A 479 1.48 2.08 19.63
C TYR A 479 2.80 2.57 19.01
N ASN A 480 2.84 3.78 18.44
CA ASN A 480 4.03 4.36 17.84
C ASN A 480 4.31 5.75 18.44
N PRO A 481 5.40 5.93 19.21
CA PRO A 481 6.47 4.98 19.49
C PRO A 481 6.07 3.88 20.49
N ALA A 482 6.85 2.80 20.55
CA ALA A 482 6.61 1.68 21.47
C ALA A 482 6.64 2.07 22.97
N ALA A 483 7.34 3.16 23.31
CA ALA A 483 7.42 3.70 24.66
C ALA A 483 7.14 5.21 24.66
N THR A 484 5.87 5.59 24.76
CA THR A 484 5.43 6.99 24.81
C THR A 484 5.92 7.71 26.07
N ARG A 485 5.85 9.05 26.07
CA ARG A 485 6.11 9.83 27.28
C ARG A 485 5.15 9.48 28.42
N PHE A 486 3.86 9.28 28.15
CA PHE A 486 2.88 8.85 29.15
C PHE A 486 3.30 7.56 29.85
N MET A 487 3.75 6.56 29.09
CA MET A 487 4.25 5.31 29.65
C MET A 487 5.52 5.51 30.49
N ARG A 488 6.41 6.43 30.12
CA ARG A 488 7.60 6.76 30.93
C ARG A 488 7.21 7.44 32.25
N GLU A 489 6.28 8.39 32.20
CA GLU A 489 5.75 9.10 33.38
C GLU A 489 5.03 8.12 34.32
N ALA A 490 4.25 7.17 33.78
CA ALA A 490 3.59 6.13 34.57
C ALA A 490 4.57 5.19 35.30
N ARG A 491 5.65 4.76 34.61
CA ARG A 491 6.71 3.97 35.25
C ARG A 491 7.41 4.75 36.36
N ALA A 492 7.72 6.03 36.12
CA ALA A 492 8.32 6.90 37.13
C ALA A 492 7.39 7.17 38.33
N ALA A 493 6.06 7.13 38.12
CA ALA A 493 5.06 7.27 39.17
C ALA A 493 4.89 6.01 40.03
N GLY A 494 5.46 4.87 39.61
CA GLY A 494 5.36 3.60 40.31
C GLY A 494 4.12 2.76 39.96
N CYS A 495 3.48 3.00 38.80
CA CYS A 495 2.38 2.15 38.34
C CYS A 495 2.85 0.69 38.23
N ALA A 496 2.09 -0.25 38.80
CA ALA A 496 2.42 -1.67 38.82
C ALA A 496 2.42 -2.28 37.40
N HIS A 497 1.52 -1.79 36.53
CA HIS A 497 1.44 -2.22 35.14
C HIS A 497 1.35 -1.01 34.20
N VAL A 498 2.12 -1.05 33.11
CA VAL A 498 2.11 -0.04 32.05
C VAL A 498 1.95 -0.73 30.70
N ILE A 499 0.82 -0.50 30.05
CA ILE A 499 0.39 -1.18 28.82
C ILE A 499 0.45 -0.19 27.65
N GLY A 500 0.90 -0.64 26.47
CA GLY A 500 0.93 0.16 25.24
C GLY A 500 -0.11 -0.28 24.22
N GLY A 501 -0.28 0.50 23.14
CA GLY A 501 -1.39 0.33 22.21
C GLY A 501 -1.27 -0.86 21.26
N LEU A 502 -0.09 -1.46 21.15
CA LEU A 502 0.16 -2.54 20.18
C LEU A 502 -0.71 -3.78 20.44
N SER A 503 -0.95 -4.11 21.72
CA SER A 503 -1.80 -5.24 22.09
C SER A 503 -3.25 -5.03 21.67
N MET A 504 -3.78 -3.81 21.80
CA MET A 504 -5.11 -3.47 21.28
C MET A 504 -5.15 -3.58 19.75
N LEU A 505 -4.13 -3.03 19.07
CA LEU A 505 -4.06 -3.06 17.61
C LEU A 505 -4.09 -4.48 17.07
N VAL A 506 -3.34 -5.41 17.68
CA VAL A 506 -3.33 -6.81 17.27
C VAL A 506 -4.62 -7.51 17.66
N ALA A 507 -5.17 -7.27 18.86
CA ALA A 507 -6.42 -7.88 19.31
C ALA A 507 -7.61 -7.49 18.40
N GLN A 508 -7.73 -6.21 18.00
CA GLN A 508 -8.81 -5.78 17.10
C GLN A 508 -8.63 -6.36 15.69
N ALA A 509 -7.38 -6.50 15.23
CA ALA A 509 -7.08 -7.11 13.93
C ALA A 509 -7.38 -8.61 13.94
N ALA A 510 -7.10 -9.30 15.04
CA ALA A 510 -7.42 -10.71 15.20
C ALA A 510 -8.93 -10.97 15.18
N ALA A 511 -9.72 -10.09 15.81
CA ALA A 511 -11.18 -10.16 15.75
C ALA A 511 -11.71 -9.89 14.33
N GLN A 512 -11.14 -8.93 13.61
CA GLN A 512 -11.45 -8.70 12.18
C GLN A 512 -11.15 -9.92 11.33
N PHE A 513 -9.95 -10.49 11.47
CA PHE A 513 -9.54 -11.69 10.76
C PHE A 513 -10.54 -12.84 11.00
N ALA A 514 -10.97 -13.04 12.25
CA ALA A 514 -11.93 -14.07 12.59
C ALA A 514 -13.31 -13.82 11.95
N LEU A 515 -13.78 -12.57 11.92
CA LEU A 515 -15.03 -12.20 11.23
C LEU A 515 -14.97 -12.49 9.73
N TRP A 516 -13.86 -12.15 9.07
CA TRP A 516 -13.73 -12.32 7.62
C TRP A 516 -13.50 -13.77 7.18
N THR A 517 -12.76 -14.54 7.96
CA THR A 517 -12.27 -15.86 7.54
C THR A 517 -13.01 -17.01 8.22
N SER A 518 -13.79 -16.72 9.27
CA SER A 518 -14.33 -17.73 10.19
C SER A 518 -13.26 -18.65 10.81
N GLN A 519 -11.98 -18.24 10.81
CA GLN A 519 -10.87 -18.96 11.40
C GLN A 519 -10.31 -18.25 12.63
N ARG A 520 -9.67 -19.03 13.51
CA ARG A 520 -8.92 -18.44 14.63
C ARG A 520 -7.69 -17.71 14.10
N ALA A 521 -7.53 -16.46 14.50
CA ALA A 521 -6.38 -15.65 14.11
C ALA A 521 -5.06 -16.19 14.70
N PRO A 522 -3.97 -16.26 13.92
CA PRO A 522 -2.65 -16.65 14.40
C PRO A 522 -1.99 -15.48 15.16
N LEU A 523 -2.41 -15.26 16.41
CA LEU A 523 -2.02 -14.10 17.22
C LEU A 523 -0.50 -13.88 17.31
N ASP A 524 0.28 -14.94 17.50
CA ASP A 524 1.75 -14.83 17.62
C ASP A 524 2.38 -14.30 16.32
N VAL A 525 1.87 -14.73 15.16
CA VAL A 525 2.33 -14.25 13.84
C VAL A 525 1.96 -12.78 13.66
N MET A 526 0.73 -12.42 14.04
CA MET A 526 0.24 -11.04 13.94
C MET A 526 1.04 -10.09 14.84
N HIS A 527 1.35 -10.51 16.06
CA HIS A 527 2.21 -9.77 16.98
C HIS A 527 3.62 -9.58 16.44
N ALA A 528 4.28 -10.67 16.01
CA ALA A 528 5.63 -10.62 15.47
C ALA A 528 5.73 -9.71 14.23
N ALA A 529 4.72 -9.76 13.34
CA ALA A 529 4.66 -8.89 12.18
C ALA A 529 4.51 -7.41 12.56
N ALA A 530 3.68 -7.11 13.56
CA ALA A 530 3.50 -5.76 14.06
C ALA A 530 4.78 -5.21 14.71
N GLU A 531 5.44 -6.01 15.55
CA GLU A 531 6.70 -5.63 16.21
C GLU A 531 7.84 -5.41 15.22
N LYS A 532 8.00 -6.32 14.25
CA LYS A 532 8.99 -6.18 13.17
C LYS A 532 8.79 -4.85 12.45
N ARG A 533 7.57 -4.57 11.99
CA ARG A 533 7.29 -3.33 11.27
C ARG A 533 7.48 -2.09 12.15
N LEU A 534 7.09 -2.15 13.42
CA LEU A 534 7.30 -1.04 14.35
C LEU A 534 8.80 -0.75 14.58
N SER A 535 9.64 -1.78 14.59
CA SER A 535 11.10 -1.61 14.72
C SER A 535 11.74 -1.00 13.47
N GLU A 536 11.22 -1.30 12.28
CA GLU A 536 11.70 -0.74 11.00
C GLU A 536 11.34 0.74 10.82
N ILE A 537 10.23 1.20 11.41
CA ILE A 537 9.80 2.61 11.33
C ILE A 537 10.30 3.47 12.49
N GLY A 538 10.74 2.85 13.59
CA GLY A 538 11.20 3.54 14.80
C GLY A 538 12.73 3.60 14.95
N GLY A 539 13.47 2.90 14.09
CA GLY A 539 14.93 3.01 13.94
C GLY A 539 15.28 3.93 12.79
#